data_AF-A0A8T4UL50-F1
#
_entry.id   AF-A0A8T4UL50-F1
#
_cell.length_a   1.000
_cell.length_b   1.000
_cell.length_c   1.000
_cell.angle_alpha   90.00
_cell.angle_beta   90.00
_cell.angle_gamma   90.00
#
_symmetry.space_group_name_H-M   'P 1'
#
loop_
_entity.id
_entity.type
_entity.pdbx_description
1 polymer ?
#
loop_
_entity_poly.entity_id
_entity_poly.type
_entity_poly.pdbx_seq_one_letter_code
_entity_poly.pdbx_strand_id
1 'polypeptide(L)'
;MPKETKWTPYLTRPFSLFGASIWAEWYISPAFRDVFGVQAQVREILLVEKKVGLVNQYRKEENLKVFEKSIINLLLKERKKCLNFLKEGRKLNEKIKKVFEGKESFSDMRKAVDFFNEQSVKATILPTFVGKYMDELGIDDREMLQLVTELKSVSFYDRFIKEVLQPYAQRTILKQGISNKNAAELATIREVLNHKTETIKIRLAERKRRHLFVYEISQYGENIHWTNNNTNYIQDLEGVSESKSKCFSR
;
A
#
# COMPACT_ATOMS: atom_id res chain seq x y z
N MET A 1 27.10 15.59 -9.29
CA MET A 1 25.68 15.45 -9.67
C MET A 1 25.06 14.43 -8.74
N PRO A 2 23.95 14.72 -8.05
CA PRO A 2 23.27 13.71 -7.23
C PRO A 2 22.87 12.56 -8.15
N LYS A 3 23.18 11.31 -7.78
CA LYS A 3 22.70 10.13 -8.51
C LYS A 3 21.18 10.26 -8.63
N GLU A 4 20.67 10.34 -9.86
CA GLU A 4 19.24 10.26 -10.12
C GLU A 4 18.69 9.06 -9.38
N THR A 5 17.71 9.30 -8.51
CA THR A 5 17.14 8.25 -7.69
C THR A 5 16.38 7.29 -8.60
N LYS A 6 16.90 6.07 -8.75
CA LYS A 6 16.32 5.07 -9.65
C LYS A 6 15.08 4.45 -9.02
N TRP A 7 13.91 4.88 -9.50
CA TRP A 7 12.65 4.20 -9.21
C TRP A 7 12.66 2.82 -9.89
N THR A 8 12.20 1.81 -9.15
CA THR A 8 12.12 0.44 -9.62
C THR A 8 10.66 -0.02 -9.54
N PRO A 9 10.12 -0.64 -10.61
CA PRO A 9 8.81 -1.27 -10.57
C PRO A 9 8.75 -2.28 -9.42
N TYR A 10 7.71 -2.19 -8.60
CA TYR A 10 7.54 -3.04 -7.43
C TYR A 10 6.33 -3.96 -7.56
N LEU A 11 5.17 -3.41 -7.88
CA LEU A 11 3.95 -4.19 -8.13
C LEU A 11 2.91 -3.39 -8.89
N THR A 12 2.01 -4.08 -9.58
CA THR A 12 0.82 -3.51 -10.19
C THR A 12 -0.42 -4.11 -9.53
N ARG A 13 -1.38 -3.26 -9.13
CA ARG A 13 -2.61 -3.68 -8.46
C ARG A 13 -3.84 -2.87 -8.89
N PRO A 14 -5.04 -3.47 -8.81
CA PRO A 14 -6.26 -2.73 -9.05
C PRO A 14 -6.58 -1.82 -7.86
N PHE A 15 -6.26 -0.53 -7.96
CA PHE A 15 -6.49 0.44 -6.89
C PHE A 15 -7.22 1.68 -7.38
N SER A 16 -8.13 2.19 -6.54
CA SER A 16 -8.53 3.60 -6.56
C SER A 16 -7.45 4.46 -5.89
N LEU A 17 -7.60 5.78 -5.94
CA LEU A 17 -6.69 6.68 -5.21
C LEU A 17 -6.76 6.42 -3.70
N PHE A 18 -7.96 6.13 -3.18
CA PHE A 18 -8.16 5.76 -1.79
C PHE A 18 -7.41 4.47 -1.42
N GLY A 19 -7.56 3.41 -2.22
CA GLY A 19 -6.82 2.17 -2.01
C GLY A 19 -5.30 2.37 -2.09
N ALA A 20 -4.82 3.12 -3.07
CA ALA A 20 -3.41 3.48 -3.22
C ALA A 20 -2.88 4.24 -1.99
N SER A 21 -3.65 5.18 -1.45
CA SER A 21 -3.27 5.92 -0.25
C SER A 21 -3.24 5.06 1.01
N ILE A 22 -4.14 4.09 1.15
CA ILE A 22 -4.12 3.11 2.24
C ILE A 22 -2.88 2.21 2.13
N TRP A 23 -2.57 1.74 0.92
CA TRP A 23 -1.33 1.02 0.64
C TRP A 23 -0.08 1.87 0.86
N ALA A 24 -0.16 3.18 0.84
CA ALA A 24 0.97 4.02 1.20
C ALA A 24 1.08 4.15 2.73
N GLU A 25 -0.06 4.32 3.40
CA GLU A 25 -0.18 4.59 4.83
C GLU A 25 0.43 3.50 5.71
N TRP A 26 0.29 2.22 5.36
CA TRP A 26 0.88 1.17 6.20
C TRP A 26 2.41 1.23 6.29
N TYR A 27 3.14 1.76 5.30
CA TYR A 27 4.61 1.90 5.32
C TYR A 27 5.08 3.03 6.24
N ILE A 28 4.18 3.95 6.57
CA ILE A 28 4.41 5.09 7.47
C ILE A 28 3.63 4.94 8.79
N SER A 29 3.02 3.78 9.01
CA SER A 29 2.30 3.45 10.25
C SER A 29 3.26 3.07 11.38
N PRO A 30 2.89 3.33 12.65
CA PRO A 30 3.66 2.85 13.80
C PRO A 30 3.95 1.34 13.74
N ALA A 31 2.99 0.53 13.30
CA ALA A 31 3.15 -0.92 13.17
C ALA A 31 4.33 -1.32 12.26
N PHE A 32 4.54 -0.61 11.15
CA PHE A 32 5.67 -0.89 10.25
C PHE A 32 7.01 -0.57 10.92
N ARG A 33 7.10 0.56 11.63
CA ARG A 33 8.28 0.91 12.41
C ARG A 33 8.56 -0.13 13.49
N ASP A 34 7.53 -0.57 14.21
CA ASP A 34 7.68 -1.48 15.34
C ASP A 34 8.15 -2.87 14.89
N VAL A 35 7.72 -3.33 13.70
CA VAL A 35 8.13 -4.62 13.14
C VAL A 35 9.50 -4.55 12.46
N PHE A 36 9.74 -3.53 11.62
CA PHE A 36 10.91 -3.51 10.73
C PHE A 36 11.99 -2.49 11.10
N GLY A 37 11.69 -1.49 11.93
CA GLY A 37 12.65 -0.48 12.39
C GLY A 37 13.17 0.49 11.32
N VAL A 38 12.75 0.36 10.06
CA VAL A 38 13.32 1.09 8.90
C VAL A 38 12.33 2.03 8.20
N GLN A 39 11.24 2.39 8.88
CA GLN A 39 10.18 3.24 8.32
C GLN A 39 10.71 4.51 7.65
N ALA A 40 11.61 5.25 8.33
CA ALA A 40 12.10 6.53 7.83
C ALA A 40 12.84 6.39 6.49
N GLN A 41 13.47 5.25 6.26
CA GLN A 41 14.25 4.94 5.07
C GLN A 41 13.38 4.37 3.93
N VAL A 42 12.18 3.86 4.22
CA VAL A 42 11.38 3.14 3.21
C VAL A 42 9.99 3.74 2.97
N ARG A 43 9.69 4.87 3.62
CA ARG A 43 8.40 5.57 3.52
C ARG A 43 8.06 6.05 2.12
N GLU A 44 9.06 6.36 1.29
CA GLU A 44 8.83 6.98 -0.02
C GLU A 44 8.21 6.01 -1.03
N ILE A 45 7.08 6.39 -1.60
CA ILE A 45 6.27 5.60 -2.55
C ILE A 45 5.94 6.48 -3.76
N LEU A 46 5.95 5.88 -4.94
CA LEU A 46 5.31 6.44 -6.12
C LEU A 46 4.28 5.44 -6.66
N LEU A 47 3.07 5.91 -6.90
CA LEU A 47 1.92 5.14 -7.40
C LEU A 47 1.35 5.85 -8.63
N VAL A 48 1.45 5.22 -9.80
CA VAL A 48 1.07 5.80 -11.09
C VAL A 48 -0.10 5.02 -11.66
N GLU A 49 -1.25 5.68 -11.85
CA GLU A 49 -2.42 5.05 -12.48
C GLU A 49 -2.18 4.91 -14.00
N LYS A 50 -2.00 3.68 -14.48
CA LYS A 50 -1.76 3.38 -15.91
C LYS A 50 -3.05 3.44 -16.73
N LYS A 51 -4.14 2.96 -16.14
CA LYS A 51 -5.51 3.06 -16.63
C LYS A 51 -6.42 3.15 -15.41
N VAL A 52 -7.65 3.64 -15.59
CA VAL A 52 -8.60 3.80 -14.48
C VAL A 52 -8.67 2.53 -13.64
N GLY A 53 -8.32 2.65 -12.36
CA GLY A 53 -8.35 1.54 -11.41
C GLY A 53 -7.19 0.54 -11.51
N LEU A 54 -6.13 0.79 -12.29
CA LEU A 54 -4.92 -0.03 -12.35
C LEU A 54 -3.68 0.83 -12.10
N VAL A 55 -2.96 0.53 -11.03
CA VAL A 55 -1.87 1.37 -10.52
C VAL A 55 -0.57 0.59 -10.49
N ASN A 56 0.48 1.16 -11.08
CA ASN A 56 1.86 0.70 -10.92
C ASN A 56 2.47 1.37 -9.69
N GLN A 57 3.07 0.58 -8.82
CA GLN A 57 3.84 1.06 -7.69
C GLN A 57 5.33 0.98 -7.99
N TYR A 58 6.04 2.04 -7.64
CA TYR A 58 7.48 2.14 -7.74
C TYR A 58 8.09 2.41 -6.38
N ARG A 59 9.32 1.91 -6.19
CA ARG A 59 10.14 2.11 -5.00
C ARG A 59 11.55 2.47 -5.39
N LYS A 60 12.22 3.28 -4.58
CA LYS A 60 13.66 3.49 -4.71
C LYS A 60 14.40 2.19 -4.42
N GLU A 61 15.38 1.84 -5.24
CA GLU A 61 16.11 0.58 -5.11
C GLU A 61 16.79 0.45 -3.73
N GLU A 62 17.35 1.54 -3.22
CA GLU A 62 17.97 1.60 -1.90
C GLU A 62 16.96 1.34 -0.76
N ASN A 63 15.72 1.80 -0.90
CA ASN A 63 14.67 1.57 0.09
C ASN A 63 14.32 0.07 0.14
N LEU A 64 14.26 -0.59 -1.02
CA LEU A 64 14.01 -2.03 -1.10
C LEU A 64 15.13 -2.83 -0.43
N LYS A 65 16.39 -2.48 -0.68
CA LYS A 65 17.55 -3.14 -0.05
C LYS A 65 17.56 -2.98 1.47
N VAL A 66 17.23 -1.79 1.97
CA VAL A 66 17.11 -1.53 3.42
C VAL A 66 15.99 -2.37 4.03
N PHE A 67 14.84 -2.45 3.34
CA PHE A 67 13.71 -3.25 3.79
C PHE A 67 14.04 -4.75 3.80
N GLU A 68 14.61 -5.28 2.73
CA GLU A 68 15.06 -6.67 2.65
C GLU A 68 16.03 -7.03 3.77
N LYS A 69 17.05 -6.19 4.00
CA LYS A 69 18.01 -6.40 5.09
C LYS A 69 17.34 -6.42 6.46
N SER A 70 16.29 -5.61 6.70
CA SER A 70 15.59 -5.63 7.98
C SER A 70 14.80 -6.92 8.19
N ILE A 71 14.17 -7.46 7.14
CA ILE A 71 13.50 -8.77 7.20
C ILE A 71 14.51 -9.88 7.48
N ILE A 72 15.61 -9.93 6.74
CA ILE A 72 16.63 -10.96 6.90
C ILE A 72 17.22 -10.91 8.33
N ASN A 73 17.48 -9.71 8.86
CA ASN A 73 17.92 -9.57 10.26
C ASN A 73 16.86 -10.05 11.24
N LEU A 74 15.58 -9.69 11.06
CA LEU A 74 14.49 -10.13 11.92
C LEU A 74 14.37 -11.67 11.94
N LEU A 75 14.51 -12.29 10.77
CA LEU A 75 14.47 -13.75 10.58
C LEU A 75 15.66 -14.45 11.24
N LEU A 76 16.89 -14.03 10.92
CA LEU A 76 18.12 -14.73 11.32
C LEU A 76 18.58 -14.40 12.75
N LYS A 77 18.36 -13.17 13.22
CA LYS A 77 18.91 -12.68 14.49
C LYS A 77 17.85 -12.52 15.57
N GLU A 78 16.59 -12.30 15.19
CA GLU A 78 15.49 -12.02 16.12
C GLU A 78 14.34 -13.03 15.99
N ARG A 79 14.65 -14.31 15.74
CA ARG A 79 13.67 -15.40 15.53
C ARG A 79 12.46 -15.34 16.47
N LYS A 80 12.69 -15.22 17.79
CA LYS A 80 11.60 -15.17 18.80
C LYS A 80 10.64 -14.01 18.55
N LYS A 81 11.17 -12.84 18.19
CA LYS A 81 10.37 -11.65 17.88
C LYS A 81 9.61 -11.83 16.56
N CYS A 82 10.27 -12.38 15.54
CA CYS A 82 9.62 -12.74 14.27
C CYS A 82 8.41 -13.66 14.49
N LEU A 83 8.57 -14.74 15.26
CA LEU A 83 7.48 -15.64 15.62
C LEU A 83 6.36 -14.95 16.39
N ASN A 84 6.68 -14.07 17.34
CA ASN A 84 5.67 -13.33 18.09
C ASN A 84 4.84 -12.44 17.16
N PHE A 85 5.47 -11.72 16.24
CA PHE A 85 4.74 -10.91 15.26
C PHE A 85 3.85 -11.76 14.33
N LEU A 86 4.30 -12.94 13.89
CA LEU A 86 3.46 -13.85 13.10
C LEU A 86 2.27 -14.37 13.92
N LYS A 87 2.48 -14.73 15.19
CA LYS A 87 1.40 -15.15 16.12
C LYS A 87 0.40 -14.02 16.37
N GLU A 88 0.87 -12.78 16.47
CA GLU A 88 0.01 -11.60 16.54
C GLU A 88 -0.77 -11.39 15.24
N GLY A 89 -0.12 -11.54 14.08
CA GLY A 89 -0.78 -11.52 12.77
C GLY A 89 -1.96 -12.50 12.70
N ARG A 90 -1.78 -13.72 13.22
CA ARG A 90 -2.86 -14.72 13.29
C ARG A 90 -4.02 -14.25 14.17
N LYS A 91 -3.73 -13.68 15.34
CA LYS A 91 -4.78 -13.11 16.21
C LYS A 91 -5.53 -11.96 15.53
N LEU A 92 -4.84 -11.13 14.76
CA LEU A 92 -5.45 -10.04 13.99
C LEU A 92 -6.36 -10.58 12.87
N ASN A 93 -5.97 -11.69 12.22
CA ASN A 93 -6.82 -12.40 11.26
C ASN A 93 -8.07 -13.04 11.90
N GLU A 94 -8.02 -13.45 13.16
CA GLU A 94 -9.24 -13.89 13.86
C GLU A 94 -10.14 -12.70 14.22
N LYS A 95 -9.55 -11.58 14.62
CA LYS A 95 -10.31 -10.36 14.92
C LYS A 95 -10.99 -9.77 13.68
N ILE A 96 -10.33 -9.75 12.53
CA ILE A 96 -10.92 -9.21 11.30
C ILE A 96 -12.12 -10.06 10.82
N LYS A 97 -12.09 -11.38 11.03
CA LYS A 97 -13.26 -12.25 10.79
C LYS A 97 -14.45 -11.83 11.66
N LYS A 98 -14.24 -11.59 12.95
CA LYS A 98 -15.30 -11.10 13.86
C LYS A 98 -15.87 -9.76 13.44
N VAL A 99 -15.05 -8.86 12.90
CA VAL A 99 -15.51 -7.59 12.32
C VAL A 99 -16.45 -7.85 11.14
N PHE A 100 -16.06 -8.75 10.22
CA PHE A 100 -16.91 -9.12 9.08
C PHE A 100 -18.19 -9.86 9.46
N GLU A 101 -18.18 -10.56 10.59
CA GLU A 101 -19.36 -11.21 11.17
C GLU A 101 -20.25 -10.22 11.97
N GLY A 102 -19.86 -8.95 12.08
CA GLY A 102 -20.58 -7.94 12.87
C GLY A 102 -20.46 -8.12 14.39
N LYS A 103 -19.58 -9.00 14.86
CA LYS A 103 -19.34 -9.27 16.30
C LYS A 103 -18.39 -8.25 16.95
N GLU A 104 -17.59 -7.55 16.15
CA GLU A 104 -16.73 -6.46 16.58
C GLU A 104 -16.89 -5.26 15.65
N SER A 105 -16.68 -4.05 16.17
CA SER A 105 -16.73 -2.81 15.40
C SER A 105 -15.69 -1.80 15.89
N PHE A 106 -15.38 -0.82 15.04
CA PHE A 106 -14.49 0.28 15.39
C PHE A 106 -15.31 1.51 15.79
N SER A 107 -14.91 2.19 16.86
CA SER A 107 -15.59 3.43 17.29
C SER A 107 -15.47 4.55 16.26
N ASP A 108 -14.39 4.56 15.50
CA ASP A 108 -14.07 5.60 14.53
C ASP A 108 -13.13 5.05 13.44
N MET A 109 -12.95 5.87 12.40
CA MET A 109 -12.12 5.51 11.26
C MET A 109 -10.64 5.39 11.60
N ARG A 110 -10.12 6.17 12.55
CA ARG A 110 -8.71 6.13 12.92
C ARG A 110 -8.37 4.77 13.53
N LYS A 111 -9.19 4.27 14.45
CA LYS A 111 -9.01 2.93 15.01
C LYS A 111 -9.12 1.82 13.95
N ALA A 112 -10.01 1.98 12.97
CA ALA A 112 -10.11 1.03 11.86
C ALA A 112 -8.83 1.02 11.00
N VAL A 113 -8.27 2.20 10.71
CA VAL A 113 -7.01 2.35 9.96
C VAL A 113 -5.82 1.81 10.75
N ASP A 114 -5.70 2.14 12.03
CA ASP A 114 -4.62 1.67 12.89
C ASP A 114 -4.62 0.14 12.99
N PHE A 115 -5.79 -0.46 13.21
CA PHE A 115 -5.96 -1.91 13.17
C PHE A 115 -5.59 -2.51 11.81
N PHE A 116 -6.06 -1.90 10.72
CA PHE A 116 -5.78 -2.39 9.38
C PHE A 116 -4.30 -2.35 9.01
N ASN A 117 -3.61 -1.28 9.40
CA ASN A 117 -2.17 -1.14 9.23
C ASN A 117 -1.43 -2.22 10.01
N GLU A 118 -1.80 -2.45 11.27
CA GLU A 118 -1.19 -3.49 12.10
C GLU A 118 -1.42 -4.89 11.53
N GLN A 119 -2.67 -5.20 11.18
CA GLN A 119 -3.05 -6.47 10.55
C GLN A 119 -2.26 -6.67 9.26
N SER A 120 -2.22 -5.67 8.40
CA SER A 120 -1.53 -5.81 7.13
C SER A 120 -0.02 -6.00 7.27
N VAL A 121 0.63 -5.26 8.18
CA VAL A 121 2.06 -5.41 8.43
C VAL A 121 2.37 -6.81 8.96
N LYS A 122 1.65 -7.28 9.99
CA LYS A 122 1.97 -8.52 10.71
C LYS A 122 1.41 -9.79 10.05
N ALA A 123 0.29 -9.69 9.33
CA ALA A 123 -0.41 -10.84 8.75
C ALA A 123 -0.31 -10.92 7.21
N THR A 124 0.15 -9.87 6.53
CA THR A 124 0.29 -9.88 5.06
C THR A 124 1.74 -9.64 4.64
N ILE A 125 2.32 -8.49 5.01
CA ILE A 125 3.67 -8.10 4.56
C ILE A 125 4.72 -9.02 5.17
N LEU A 126 4.76 -9.10 6.51
CA LEU A 126 5.73 -9.89 7.24
C LEU A 126 5.78 -11.35 6.76
N PRO A 127 4.68 -12.13 6.76
CA PRO A 127 4.73 -13.53 6.34
C PRO A 127 5.10 -13.70 4.86
N THR A 128 4.72 -12.76 3.99
CA THR A 128 5.13 -12.79 2.57
C THR A 128 6.65 -12.74 2.44
N PHE A 129 7.30 -11.78 3.08
CA PHE A 129 8.76 -11.62 2.98
C PHE A 129 9.53 -12.64 3.81
N VAL A 130 9.04 -12.99 5.01
CA VAL A 130 9.65 -14.06 5.82
C VAL A 130 9.63 -15.37 5.04
N GLY A 131 8.49 -15.76 4.48
CA GLY A 131 8.41 -16.98 3.66
C GLY A 131 9.38 -16.97 2.48
N LYS A 132 9.41 -15.86 1.73
CA LYS A 132 10.37 -15.67 0.62
C LYS A 132 11.82 -15.94 1.07
N TYR A 133 12.28 -15.30 2.15
CA TYR A 133 13.67 -15.43 2.59
C TYR A 133 13.95 -16.73 3.33
N MET A 134 12.96 -17.40 3.92
CA MET A 134 13.13 -18.76 4.41
C MET A 134 13.44 -19.72 3.25
N ASP A 135 12.70 -19.59 2.15
CA ASP A 135 12.90 -20.40 0.94
C ASP A 135 14.28 -20.10 0.30
N GLU A 136 14.61 -18.82 0.09
CA GLU A 136 15.87 -18.40 -0.54
C GLU A 136 17.13 -18.76 0.28
N LEU A 137 17.03 -18.76 1.61
CA LEU A 137 18.15 -19.05 2.52
C LEU A 137 18.19 -20.50 3.00
N GLY A 138 17.25 -21.35 2.60
CA GLY A 138 17.18 -22.76 3.01
C GLY A 138 16.95 -22.96 4.51
N ILE A 139 16.13 -22.12 5.13
CA ILE A 139 15.84 -22.18 6.57
C ILE A 139 14.73 -23.20 6.85
N ASP A 140 15.08 -24.32 7.49
CA ASP A 140 14.11 -25.32 7.96
C ASP A 140 13.61 -24.99 9.39
N ASP A 141 12.64 -24.08 9.49
CA ASP A 141 11.93 -23.79 10.74
C ASP A 141 10.44 -24.10 10.60
N ARG A 142 10.06 -25.32 10.95
CA ARG A 142 8.69 -25.84 10.78
C ARG A 142 7.62 -25.00 11.45
N GLU A 143 7.88 -24.47 12.65
CA GLU A 143 6.91 -23.62 13.38
C GLU A 143 6.65 -22.33 12.60
N MET A 144 7.73 -21.69 12.12
CA MET A 144 7.63 -20.45 11.36
C MET A 144 6.98 -20.68 9.99
N LEU A 145 7.36 -21.75 9.28
CA LEU A 145 6.77 -22.13 7.99
C LEU A 145 5.26 -22.37 8.11
N GLN A 146 4.81 -23.04 9.17
CA GLN A 146 3.39 -23.26 9.40
C GLN A 146 2.62 -21.95 9.55
N LEU A 147 3.12 -21.03 10.39
CA LEU A 147 2.49 -19.71 10.60
C LEU A 147 2.50 -18.86 9.32
N VAL A 148 3.61 -18.85 8.60
CA VAL A 148 3.74 -18.13 7.32
C VAL A 148 2.73 -18.66 6.30
N THR A 149 2.61 -19.98 6.17
CA THR A 149 1.68 -20.62 5.24
C THR A 149 0.23 -20.32 5.61
N GLU A 150 -0.11 -20.43 6.91
CA GLU A 150 -1.43 -20.10 7.43
C GLU A 150 -1.81 -18.65 7.10
N LEU A 151 -0.92 -17.69 7.38
CA LEU A 151 -1.19 -16.27 7.14
C LEU A 151 -1.29 -15.93 5.65
N LYS A 152 -0.43 -16.50 4.80
CA LYS A 152 -0.47 -16.27 3.34
C LYS A 152 -1.70 -16.86 2.66
N SER A 153 -2.38 -17.81 3.29
CA SER A 153 -3.55 -18.48 2.71
C SER A 153 -4.81 -17.61 2.64
N VAL A 154 -4.84 -16.48 3.34
CA VAL A 154 -5.99 -15.58 3.39
C VAL A 154 -5.57 -14.14 3.18
N SER A 155 -6.29 -13.41 2.32
CA SER A 155 -6.16 -11.97 2.18
C SER A 155 -7.47 -11.28 2.52
N PHE A 156 -7.43 -10.36 3.49
CA PHE A 156 -8.59 -9.57 3.90
C PHE A 156 -8.57 -8.14 3.35
N TYR A 157 -7.50 -7.75 2.63
CA TYR A 157 -7.21 -6.38 2.25
C TYR A 157 -8.37 -5.71 1.48
N ASP A 158 -8.74 -6.27 0.33
CA ASP A 158 -9.79 -5.70 -0.53
C ASP A 158 -11.14 -5.63 0.18
N ARG A 159 -11.46 -6.69 0.94
CA ARG A 159 -12.72 -6.79 1.66
C ARG A 159 -12.81 -5.74 2.76
N PHE A 160 -11.75 -5.56 3.54
CA PHE A 160 -11.73 -4.58 4.62
C PHE A 160 -11.82 -3.14 4.09
N ILE A 161 -11.15 -2.84 2.97
CA ILE A 161 -11.28 -1.53 2.33
C ILE A 161 -12.72 -1.28 1.90
N LYS A 162 -13.33 -2.23 1.17
CA LYS A 162 -14.68 -2.06 0.61
C LYS A 162 -15.80 -2.07 1.65
N GLU A 163 -15.72 -2.95 2.64
CA GLU A 163 -16.79 -3.16 3.63
C GLU A 163 -16.62 -2.28 4.88
N VAL A 164 -15.40 -1.82 5.20
CA VAL A 164 -15.12 -1.05 6.42
C VAL A 164 -14.67 0.37 6.08
N LEU A 165 -13.48 0.53 5.49
CA LEU A 165 -12.84 1.85 5.37
C LEU A 165 -13.54 2.79 4.39
N GLN A 166 -13.91 2.30 3.20
CA GLN A 166 -14.57 3.11 2.18
C GLN A 166 -15.96 3.61 2.62
N PRO A 167 -16.81 2.82 3.31
CA PRO A 167 -18.02 3.33 3.93
C PRO A 167 -17.78 4.42 4.98
N TYR A 168 -16.74 4.32 5.83
CA TYR A 168 -16.38 5.42 6.73
C TYR A 168 -16.00 6.68 5.95
N ALA A 169 -15.15 6.54 4.92
CA ALA A 169 -14.74 7.65 4.08
C ALA A 169 -15.93 8.33 3.40
N GLN A 170 -16.83 7.56 2.80
CA GLN A 170 -18.02 8.08 2.13
C GLN A 170 -18.92 8.87 3.11
N ARG A 171 -19.13 8.36 4.33
CA ARG A 171 -19.91 9.08 5.35
C ARG A 171 -19.24 10.39 5.77
N THR A 172 -17.92 10.39 5.95
CA THR A 172 -17.15 11.59 6.32
C THR A 172 -17.22 12.65 5.23
N ILE A 173 -17.10 12.24 3.97
CA ILE A 173 -17.16 13.13 2.80
C ILE A 173 -18.58 13.67 2.59
N LEU A 174 -19.61 12.84 2.78
CA LEU A 174 -21.02 13.25 2.69
C LEU A 174 -21.36 14.34 3.72
N LYS A 175 -20.87 14.20 4.97
CA LYS A 175 -21.05 15.21 6.02
C LYS A 175 -20.44 16.57 5.69
N GLN A 176 -19.49 16.62 4.76
CA GLN A 176 -18.86 17.84 4.26
C GLN A 176 -19.55 18.37 2.98
N GLY A 177 -20.74 17.86 2.65
CA GLY A 177 -21.58 18.36 1.56
C GLY A 177 -21.22 17.82 0.17
N ILE A 178 -20.43 16.73 0.08
CA ILE A 178 -20.08 16.08 -1.18
C ILE A 178 -20.90 14.78 -1.31
N SER A 179 -21.97 14.81 -2.11
CA SER A 179 -22.92 13.70 -2.27
C SER A 179 -22.56 12.70 -3.38
N ASN A 180 -21.41 12.83 -4.03
CA ASN A 180 -21.02 11.93 -5.11
C ASN A 180 -20.61 10.54 -4.56
N LYS A 181 -21.18 9.47 -5.13
CA LYS A 181 -20.92 8.09 -4.71
C LYS A 181 -19.48 7.60 -4.96
N ASN A 182 -18.76 8.22 -5.90
CA ASN A 182 -17.38 7.89 -6.22
C ASN A 182 -16.39 8.78 -5.45
N ALA A 183 -16.87 9.69 -4.60
CA ALA A 183 -16.01 10.66 -3.91
C ALA A 183 -14.99 9.96 -3.00
N ALA A 184 -15.40 8.90 -2.30
CA ALA A 184 -14.50 8.12 -1.46
C ALA A 184 -13.34 7.50 -2.24
N GLU A 185 -13.54 7.04 -3.48
CA GLU A 185 -12.49 6.43 -4.31
C GLU A 185 -11.40 7.41 -4.75
N LEU A 186 -11.71 8.71 -4.72
CA LEU A 186 -10.85 9.80 -5.16
C LEU A 186 -10.26 10.63 -4.00
N ALA A 187 -10.54 10.23 -2.77
CA ALA A 187 -9.94 10.81 -1.57
C ALA A 187 -8.65 10.06 -1.20
N THR A 188 -7.76 10.71 -0.45
CA THR A 188 -6.71 9.99 0.29
C THR A 188 -7.18 9.64 1.69
N ILE A 189 -6.57 8.62 2.29
CA ILE A 189 -6.88 8.27 3.69
C ILE A 189 -6.57 9.43 4.64
N ARG A 190 -5.51 10.19 4.38
CA ARG A 190 -5.11 11.34 5.20
C ARG A 190 -6.10 12.49 5.11
N GLU A 191 -6.63 12.78 3.93
CA GLU A 191 -7.69 13.77 3.75
C GLU A 191 -8.93 13.41 4.56
N VAL A 192 -9.33 12.14 4.51
CA VAL A 192 -10.51 11.68 5.25
C VAL A 192 -10.27 11.73 6.77
N LEU A 193 -9.11 11.26 7.24
CA LEU A 193 -8.76 11.26 8.67
C LEU A 193 -8.60 12.68 9.25
N ASN A 194 -8.22 13.66 8.42
CA ASN A 194 -8.02 15.05 8.83
C ASN A 194 -9.21 15.95 8.48
N HIS A 195 -10.29 15.39 7.93
CA HIS A 195 -11.47 16.14 7.47
C HIS A 195 -11.15 17.27 6.47
N LYS A 196 -10.17 17.04 5.58
CA LYS A 196 -9.76 17.99 4.52
C LYS A 196 -10.22 17.48 3.16
N THR A 197 -11.45 17.80 2.75
CA THR A 197 -12.06 17.25 1.51
C THR A 197 -12.17 18.24 0.36
N GLU A 198 -11.50 19.39 0.47
CA GLU A 198 -11.63 20.53 -0.46
C GLU A 198 -11.24 20.15 -1.89
N THR A 199 -10.24 19.27 -2.04
CA THR A 199 -9.69 18.82 -3.32
C THR A 199 -10.55 17.77 -4.02
N ILE A 200 -11.47 17.09 -3.32
CA ILE A 200 -12.23 15.96 -3.86
C ILE A 200 -13.12 16.39 -5.03
N LYS A 201 -13.74 17.58 -4.94
CA LYS A 201 -14.57 18.12 -6.05
C LYS A 201 -13.74 18.35 -7.32
N ILE A 202 -12.49 18.82 -7.17
CA ILE A 202 -11.57 19.00 -8.28
C ILE A 202 -11.24 17.64 -8.91
N ARG A 203 -10.92 16.64 -8.09
CA ARG A 203 -10.60 15.28 -8.57
C ARG A 203 -11.77 14.59 -9.25
N LEU A 204 -13.00 14.85 -8.81
CA LEU A 204 -14.20 14.40 -9.51
C LEU A 204 -14.29 15.00 -10.92
N ALA A 205 -13.93 16.28 -11.10
CA ALA A 205 -13.88 16.91 -12.42
C ALA A 205 -12.75 16.33 -13.29
N GLU A 206 -11.56 16.12 -12.73
CA GLU A 206 -10.43 15.47 -13.42
C GLU A 206 -10.80 14.06 -13.88
N ARG A 207 -11.45 13.27 -13.02
CA ARG A 207 -11.92 11.93 -13.37
C ARG A 207 -12.96 11.96 -14.50
N LYS A 208 -13.88 12.94 -14.52
CA LYS A 208 -14.84 13.13 -15.63
C LYS A 208 -14.13 13.43 -16.95
N ARG A 209 -12.99 14.12 -16.91
CA ARG A 209 -12.12 14.36 -18.07
C ARG A 209 -11.25 13.14 -18.46
N ARG A 210 -11.45 11.99 -17.79
CA ARG A 210 -10.66 10.76 -17.96
C ARG A 210 -9.19 10.92 -17.60
N HIS A 211 -8.85 11.92 -16.79
CA HIS A 211 -7.50 12.04 -16.27
C HIS A 211 -7.20 10.92 -15.26
N LEU A 212 -5.93 10.59 -15.17
CA LEU A 212 -5.33 9.57 -14.33
C LEU A 212 -4.45 10.24 -13.28
N PHE A 213 -4.31 9.61 -12.11
CA PHE A 213 -3.51 10.18 -11.04
C PHE A 213 -2.07 9.64 -11.02
N VAL A 214 -1.17 10.50 -10.54
CA VAL A 214 0.13 10.14 -9.97
C VAL A 214 0.05 10.51 -8.49
N TYR A 215 0.28 9.56 -7.61
CA TYR A 215 0.26 9.72 -6.16
C TYR A 215 1.65 9.43 -5.61
N GLU A 216 2.17 10.34 -4.79
CA GLU A 216 3.50 10.24 -4.21
C GLU A 216 3.43 10.51 -2.70
N ILE A 217 4.12 9.67 -1.91
CA ILE A 217 4.59 10.05 -0.58
C ILE A 217 6.09 10.24 -0.67
N SER A 218 6.56 11.45 -0.36
CA SER A 218 7.99 11.79 -0.27
C SER A 218 8.33 12.31 1.13
N GLN A 219 9.60 12.72 1.32
CA GLN A 219 10.01 13.40 2.55
C GLN A 219 9.28 14.74 2.80
N TYR A 220 8.72 15.35 1.75
CA TYR A 220 8.04 16.65 1.82
C TYR A 220 6.53 16.53 2.06
N GLY A 221 5.96 15.32 1.97
CA GLY A 221 4.54 15.09 2.22
C GLY A 221 3.87 14.16 1.21
N GLU A 222 2.54 14.27 1.15
CA GLU A 222 1.69 13.59 0.17
C GLU A 222 1.40 14.54 -0.99
N ASN A 223 1.65 14.11 -2.23
CA ASN A 223 1.40 14.87 -3.45
C ASN A 223 0.55 14.05 -4.42
N ILE A 224 -0.35 14.74 -5.14
CA ILE A 224 -1.21 14.13 -6.15
C ILE A 224 -1.26 15.02 -7.38
N HIS A 225 -0.92 14.45 -8.52
CA HIS A 225 -1.00 15.09 -9.83
C HIS A 225 -1.99 14.34 -10.72
N TRP A 226 -2.70 15.08 -11.58
CA TRP A 226 -3.65 14.51 -12.54
C TRP A 226 -3.20 14.84 -13.96
N THR A 227 -3.21 13.85 -14.84
CA THR A 227 -2.80 13.99 -16.24
C THR A 227 -3.71 13.16 -17.14
N ASN A 228 -3.81 13.53 -18.41
CA ASN A 228 -4.60 12.79 -19.40
C ASN A 228 -3.98 11.42 -19.75
N ASN A 229 -2.66 11.25 -19.58
CA ASN A 229 -1.93 10.03 -19.89
C ASN A 229 -0.64 9.96 -19.05
N ASN A 230 -0.35 8.77 -18.50
CA ASN A 230 0.86 8.49 -17.73
C ASN A 230 1.91 7.67 -18.50
N THR A 231 1.68 7.35 -19.78
CA THR A 231 2.52 6.41 -20.55
C THR A 231 3.99 6.85 -20.61
N ASN A 232 4.26 8.09 -21.02
CA ASN A 232 5.64 8.60 -21.12
C ASN A 232 6.31 8.62 -19.75
N TYR A 233 5.58 9.06 -18.71
CA TYR A 233 6.08 9.06 -17.34
C TYR A 233 6.45 7.65 -16.86
N ILE A 234 5.64 6.65 -17.18
CA ILE A 234 5.93 5.24 -16.89
C ILE A 234 7.16 4.75 -17.67
N GLN A 235 7.26 5.07 -18.96
CA GLN A 235 8.40 4.70 -19.80
C GLN A 235 9.71 5.27 -19.27
N ASP A 236 9.71 6.54 -18.85
CA ASP A 236 10.86 7.22 -18.25
C ASP A 236 11.27 6.52 -16.95
N LEU A 237 10.31 6.19 -16.07
CA LEU A 237 10.57 5.45 -14.82
C LEU A 237 11.13 4.04 -15.07
N GLU A 238 10.69 3.38 -16.14
CA GLU A 238 11.07 2.01 -16.47
C GLU A 238 12.34 1.93 -17.35
N GLY A 239 12.89 3.08 -17.76
CA GLY A 239 14.06 3.14 -18.63
C GLY A 239 13.79 2.64 -20.06
N VAL A 240 12.51 2.62 -20.47
CA VAL A 240 12.11 2.24 -21.83
C VAL A 240 12.15 3.49 -22.69
N SER A 241 13.34 3.90 -23.12
CA SER A 241 13.45 4.85 -24.24
C SER A 241 12.87 4.20 -25.50
N GLU A 242 12.10 4.93 -26.29
CA GLU A 242 11.67 4.49 -27.63
C GLU A 242 12.91 4.16 -28.47
N SER A 243 13.30 2.88 -28.50
CA SER A 243 14.22 2.35 -29.49
C SER A 243 13.50 2.45 -30.82
N LYS A 244 13.77 3.53 -31.57
CA LYS A 244 13.54 3.74 -33.00
C LYS A 244 12.68 2.64 -33.64
N SER A 245 11.43 2.97 -33.94
CA SER A 245 10.70 2.37 -35.06
C SER A 245 11.51 2.60 -36.35
N LYS A 246 12.52 1.75 -36.59
CA LYS A 246 12.98 1.48 -37.94
C LYS A 246 11.88 0.64 -38.56
N CYS A 247 11.08 1.30 -39.39
CA CYS A 247 10.31 0.66 -40.45
C CYS A 247 11.19 -0.43 -41.08
N PHE A 248 10.82 -1.69 -40.89
CA PHE A 248 11.13 -2.70 -41.87
C PHE A 248 10.01 -2.63 -42.90
N SER A 249 10.24 -1.79 -43.91
CA SER A 249 9.62 -1.98 -45.21
C SER A 249 10.12 -3.30 -45.80
N ARG A 250 9.20 -4.21 -46.08
CA ARG A 250 9.28 -5.12 -47.20
C ARG A 250 7.96 -5.05 -47.95
#